data_AF-A0A9X2A0S1-F1
#
_entry.id   AF-A0A9X2A0S1-F1
#
_cell.length_a   1.000
_cell.length_b   1.000
_cell.length_c   1.000
_cell.angle_alpha   90.00
_cell.angle_beta   90.00
_cell.angle_gamma   90.00
#
_symmetry.space_group_name_H-M   'P 1'
#
loop_
_entity.id
_entity.type
_entity.pdbx_description
1 polymer ?
#
loop_
_entity_poly.entity_id
_entity_poly.type
_entity_poly.pdbx_seq_one_letter_code
_entity_poly.pdbx_strand_id
1 'polypeptide(L)'
;MTKQTTLDPFALWKSMYEQTESNLSDAIHETLKKEEYAEYLGHLQSGYLQYQQFIQSATDAYLKQINVPTREEISSIASLIINVEEKVENLDEKIDDELLNQNVSSEITKLKASITRLDKKMSQILKILTNEEESSSNAPSPSSEQKPEQQEQQEQQEHKPE
;
A
#
# COMPACT_ATOMS: atom_id res chain seq x y z
N MET A 1 1.82 -101.16 40.66
CA MET A 1 3.21 -100.75 40.45
C MET A 1 3.29 -100.29 39.01
N THR A 2 3.38 -99.02 38.63
CA THR A 2 4.06 -97.85 39.20
C THR A 2 3.41 -96.60 38.60
N LYS A 3 2.69 -95.80 39.41
CA LYS A 3 2.41 -94.39 39.06
C LYS A 3 3.75 -93.67 39.15
N GLN A 4 4.49 -93.68 38.04
CA GLN A 4 5.67 -92.86 37.88
C GLN A 4 5.16 -91.42 37.73
N THR A 5 4.96 -90.78 38.88
CA THR A 5 4.84 -89.33 39.00
C THR A 5 6.16 -88.74 38.51
N THR A 6 6.33 -88.65 37.20
CA THR A 6 7.31 -87.77 36.61
C THR A 6 6.76 -86.37 36.83
N LEU A 7 7.34 -85.68 37.80
CA LEU A 7 7.29 -84.23 37.87
C LEU A 7 7.89 -83.74 36.55
N ASP A 8 7.05 -83.52 35.55
CA ASP A 8 7.44 -82.85 34.32
C ASP A 8 7.49 -81.33 34.63
N PRO A 9 8.68 -80.73 34.78
CA PRO A 9 8.82 -79.33 35.12
C PRO A 9 8.22 -78.42 34.04
N PHE A 10 8.14 -78.88 32.79
CA PHE A 10 7.54 -78.13 31.70
C PHE A 10 6.01 -78.09 31.81
N ALA A 11 5.39 -79.20 32.21
CA ALA A 11 3.94 -79.24 32.46
C ALA A 11 3.54 -78.34 33.64
N LEU A 12 4.36 -78.31 34.70
CA LEU A 12 4.12 -77.42 35.84
C LEU A 12 4.26 -75.94 35.43
N TRP A 13 5.33 -75.58 34.72
CA TRP A 13 5.53 -74.22 34.19
C TRP A 13 4.40 -73.81 33.25
N LYS A 14 4.00 -74.71 32.36
CA LYS A 14 2.89 -74.48 31.42
C LYS A 14 1.59 -74.22 32.17
N SER A 15 1.27 -75.01 33.20
CA SER A 15 0.07 -74.79 34.01
C SER A 15 0.10 -73.45 34.77
N MET A 16 1.26 -73.03 35.27
CA MET A 16 1.43 -71.73 35.93
C MET A 16 1.30 -70.57 34.94
N TYR A 17 1.88 -70.70 33.75
CA TYR A 17 1.74 -69.72 32.68
C TYR A 17 0.30 -69.62 32.19
N GLU A 18 -0.37 -70.74 31.91
CA GLU A 18 -1.77 -70.77 31.48
C GLU A 18 -2.70 -70.17 32.55
N GLN A 19 -2.44 -70.43 33.83
CA GLN A 19 -3.21 -69.83 34.93
C GLN A 19 -2.95 -68.33 35.06
N THR A 20 -1.70 -67.90 34.88
CA THR A 20 -1.34 -66.47 34.89
C THR A 20 -1.93 -65.76 33.69
N GLU A 21 -1.86 -66.37 32.50
CA GLU A 21 -2.43 -65.85 31.26
C GLU A 21 -3.95 -65.75 31.36
N SER A 22 -4.64 -66.76 31.90
CA SER A 22 -6.09 -66.68 32.11
C SER A 22 -6.45 -65.54 33.06
N ASN A 23 -5.79 -65.44 34.22
CA ASN A 23 -6.08 -64.40 35.21
C ASN A 23 -5.76 -62.99 34.68
N LEU A 24 -4.65 -62.86 33.94
CA LEU A 24 -4.24 -61.58 33.34
C LEU A 24 -5.17 -61.22 32.17
N SER A 25 -5.56 -62.20 31.35
CA SER A 25 -6.51 -62.03 30.25
C SER A 25 -7.87 -61.59 30.77
N ASP A 26 -8.39 -62.23 31.82
CA ASP A 26 -9.67 -61.85 32.44
C ASP A 26 -9.59 -60.44 33.04
N ALA A 27 -8.51 -60.11 33.75
CA ALA A 27 -8.29 -58.78 34.30
C ALA A 27 -8.13 -57.71 33.19
N ILE A 28 -7.40 -58.01 32.12
CA ILE A 28 -7.23 -57.12 30.96
C ILE A 28 -8.57 -56.93 30.25
N HIS A 29 -9.35 -58.00 30.09
CA HIS A 29 -10.64 -57.95 29.41
C HIS A 29 -11.68 -57.18 30.23
N GLU A 30 -11.61 -57.25 31.56
CA GLU A 30 -12.46 -56.45 32.45
C GLU A 30 -12.02 -54.97 32.50
N THR A 31 -10.71 -54.70 32.51
CA THR A 31 -10.16 -53.33 32.54
C THR A 31 -10.35 -52.61 31.20
N LEU A 32 -10.16 -53.28 30.06
CA LEU A 32 -10.41 -52.71 28.73
C LEU A 32 -11.88 -52.40 28.47
N LYS A 33 -12.80 -53.11 29.13
CA LYS A 33 -14.24 -52.83 29.03
C LYS A 33 -14.69 -51.65 29.89
N LYS A 34 -13.86 -51.21 30.84
CA LYS A 34 -14.16 -50.06 31.70
C LYS A 34 -13.76 -48.78 30.97
N GLU A 35 -14.70 -47.85 30.90
CA GLU A 35 -14.49 -46.52 30.33
C GLU A 35 -13.34 -45.75 31.03
N GLU A 36 -13.12 -46.04 32.32
CA GLU A 36 -12.01 -45.51 33.12
C GLU A 36 -10.62 -45.80 32.53
N TYR A 37 -10.44 -46.89 31.76
CA TYR A 37 -9.16 -47.17 31.09
C TYR A 37 -8.93 -46.21 29.92
N ALA A 38 -9.97 -45.87 29.16
CA ALA A 38 -9.87 -44.89 28.09
C ALA A 38 -9.63 -43.48 28.65
N GLU A 39 -10.30 -43.14 29.76
CA GLU A 39 -10.08 -41.88 30.48
C GLU A 39 -8.64 -41.80 31.03
N TYR A 40 -8.14 -42.88 31.64
CA TYR A 40 -6.76 -42.98 32.11
C TYR A 40 -5.75 -42.77 30.98
N LEU A 41 -5.94 -43.44 29.84
CA LEU A 41 -5.08 -43.24 28.66
C LEU A 41 -5.15 -41.79 28.15
N GLY A 42 -6.33 -41.17 28.15
CA GLY A 42 -6.52 -39.77 27.80
C GLY A 42 -5.77 -38.82 28.74
N HIS A 43 -5.82 -39.07 30.06
CA HIS A 43 -5.04 -38.32 31.05
C HIS A 43 -3.54 -38.52 30.89
N LEU A 44 -3.10 -39.75 30.60
CA LEU A 44 -1.68 -40.07 30.41
C LEU A 44 -1.12 -39.39 29.15
N GLN A 45 -1.89 -39.43 28.06
CA GLN A 45 -1.56 -38.69 26.83
C GLN A 45 -1.54 -37.18 27.07
N SER A 46 -2.53 -36.64 27.78
CA SER A 46 -2.57 -35.21 28.13
C SER A 46 -1.37 -34.81 28.99
N GLY A 47 -0.99 -35.64 29.95
CA GLY A 47 0.20 -35.45 30.78
C GLY A 47 1.49 -35.49 29.98
N TYR A 48 1.61 -36.38 29.00
CA TYR A 48 2.75 -36.41 28.08
C TYR A 48 2.85 -35.12 27.25
N LEU A 49 1.74 -34.64 26.69
CA LEU A 49 1.72 -33.37 25.94
C LEU A 49 2.09 -32.18 26.83
N GLN A 50 1.57 -32.13 28.05
CA GLN A 50 1.91 -31.09 29.02
C GLN A 50 3.39 -31.13 29.41
N TYR A 51 3.96 -32.33 29.58
CA TYR A 51 5.39 -32.50 29.81
C TYR A 51 6.22 -32.01 28.62
N GLN A 52 5.83 -32.36 27.39
CA GLN A 52 6.49 -31.87 26.18
C GLN A 52 6.45 -30.34 26.08
N GLN A 53 5.30 -29.72 26.38
CA GLN A 53 5.15 -28.27 26.40
C GLN A 53 6.00 -27.62 27.50
N PHE A 54 6.09 -28.23 28.67
CA PHE A 54 6.95 -27.78 29.76
C PHE A 54 8.43 -27.81 29.36
N ILE A 55 8.89 -28.92 28.76
CA ILE A 55 10.27 -29.03 28.26
C ILE A 55 10.56 -27.99 27.20
N GLN A 56 9.63 -27.77 26.26
CA GLN A 56 9.77 -26.73 25.24
C GLN A 56 9.87 -25.34 25.86
N SER A 57 8.98 -25.01 26.80
CA SER A 57 8.98 -23.72 27.50
C SER A 57 10.24 -23.51 28.35
N ALA A 58 10.74 -24.55 29.02
CA ALA A 58 11.97 -24.53 29.79
C ALA A 58 13.20 -24.36 28.88
N THR A 59 13.19 -25.03 27.73
CA THR A 59 14.23 -24.89 26.69
C THR A 59 14.22 -23.46 26.13
N ASP A 60 13.05 -22.91 25.85
CA ASP A 60 12.90 -21.52 25.38
C ASP A 60 13.39 -20.52 26.45
N ALA A 61 13.04 -20.71 27.72
CA ALA A 61 13.53 -19.86 28.82
C ALA A 61 15.06 -19.94 28.97
N TYR A 62 15.63 -21.13 28.81
CA TYR A 62 17.09 -21.33 28.82
C TYR A 62 17.76 -20.68 27.59
N LEU A 63 17.18 -20.83 26.41
CA LEU A 63 17.66 -20.19 25.17
C LEU A 63 17.60 -18.65 25.28
N LYS A 64 16.54 -18.11 25.88
CA LYS A 64 16.45 -16.69 26.22
C LYS A 64 17.54 -16.24 27.19
N GLN A 65 17.90 -17.07 28.16
CA GLN A 65 18.97 -16.76 29.11
C GLN A 65 20.36 -16.70 28.44
N ILE A 66 20.59 -17.45 27.36
CA ILE A 66 21.81 -17.35 26.56
C ILE A 66 21.69 -16.33 25.40
N ASN A 67 20.67 -15.46 25.43
CA ASN A 67 20.37 -14.47 24.38
C ASN A 67 20.23 -15.07 22.97
N VAL A 68 19.88 -16.36 22.86
CA VAL A 68 19.57 -16.99 21.58
C VAL A 68 18.07 -16.81 21.35
N PRO A 69 17.66 -15.99 20.37
CA PRO A 69 16.24 -15.74 20.11
C PRO A 69 15.54 -17.04 19.70
N THR A 70 14.31 -17.23 20.16
CA THR A 70 13.52 -18.40 19.78
C THR A 70 13.03 -18.23 18.34
N ARG A 71 12.73 -19.35 17.65
CA ARG A 71 12.20 -19.31 16.27
C ARG A 71 10.95 -18.43 16.14
N GLU A 72 10.11 -18.40 17.17
CA GLU A 72 8.88 -17.62 17.21
C GLU A 72 9.15 -16.10 17.26
N GLU A 73 10.15 -15.69 18.04
CA GLU A 73 10.57 -14.29 18.13
C GLU A 73 11.16 -13.81 16.80
N ILE A 74 11.95 -14.66 16.12
CA ILE A 74 12.45 -14.37 14.77
C ILE A 74 11.30 -14.19 13.77
N SER A 75 10.29 -15.06 13.83
CA SER A 75 9.11 -14.94 12.96
C SER A 75 8.34 -13.64 13.20
N SER A 76 8.13 -13.29 14.48
CA SER A 76 7.44 -12.06 14.86
C SER A 76 8.18 -10.80 14.40
N ILE A 77 9.52 -10.80 14.55
CA ILE A 77 10.37 -9.70 14.07
C ILE A 77 10.33 -9.63 12.54
N ALA A 78 10.38 -10.76 11.84
CA ALA A 78 10.29 -10.79 10.38
C ALA A 78 8.95 -10.20 9.89
N SER A 79 7.83 -10.55 10.52
CA SER A 79 6.53 -9.96 10.19
C SER A 79 6.48 -8.46 10.44
N LEU A 80 7.10 -7.98 11.52
CA LEU A 80 7.16 -6.55 11.82
C LEU A 80 8.01 -5.80 10.77
N ILE A 81 9.13 -6.38 10.34
CA ILE A 81 9.99 -5.81 9.30
C ILE A 81 9.23 -5.69 7.98
N ILE A 82 8.52 -6.73 7.56
CA ILE A 82 7.71 -6.71 6.33
C ILE A 82 6.66 -5.59 6.39
N ASN A 83 6.00 -5.41 7.53
CA ASN A 83 5.01 -4.34 7.68
C ASN A 83 5.64 -2.94 7.65
N VAL A 84 6.87 -2.80 8.16
CA VAL A 84 7.62 -1.55 8.06
C VAL A 84 8.04 -1.29 6.61
N GLU A 85 8.52 -2.30 5.89
CA GLU A 85 8.85 -2.21 4.46
C GLU A 85 7.65 -1.75 3.64
N GLU A 86 6.49 -2.38 3.81
CA GLU A 86 5.24 -1.99 3.15
C GLU A 86 4.84 -0.55 3.46
N LYS A 87 4.98 -0.11 4.72
CA LYS A 87 4.69 1.27 5.12
C LYS A 87 5.68 2.28 4.55
N VAL A 88 6.94 1.90 4.41
CA VAL A 88 7.98 2.74 3.81
C VAL A 88 7.75 2.87 2.31
N GLU A 89 7.42 1.79 1.62
CA GLU A 89 7.06 1.81 0.20
C GLU A 89 5.82 2.66 -0.06
N ASN A 90 4.78 2.53 0.77
CA ASN A 90 3.59 3.39 0.67
C ASN A 90 3.90 4.87 0.90
N LEU A 91 4.85 5.17 1.80
CA LEU A 91 5.28 6.54 2.04
C LEU A 91 6.08 7.08 0.86
N ASP A 92 6.94 6.27 0.26
CA ASP A 92 7.72 6.62 -0.93
C ASP A 92 6.80 6.95 -2.11
N GLU A 93 5.82 6.08 -2.38
CA GLU A 93 4.80 6.30 -3.43
C GLU A 93 4.03 7.61 -3.21
N LYS A 94 3.64 7.90 -1.96
CA LYS A 94 2.95 9.16 -1.62
C LYS A 94 3.82 10.39 -1.81
N ILE A 95 5.12 10.29 -1.53
CA ILE A 95 6.06 11.40 -1.70
C ILE A 95 6.26 11.67 -3.19
N ASP A 96 6.45 10.62 -3.98
CA ASP A 96 6.58 10.73 -5.44
C ASP A 96 5.32 11.34 -6.08
N ASP A 97 4.13 10.87 -5.68
CA ASP A 97 2.86 11.44 -6.12
C ASP A 97 2.71 12.93 -5.76
N GLU A 98 3.07 13.32 -4.53
CA GLU A 98 2.99 14.71 -4.09
C GLU A 98 3.98 15.61 -4.86
N LEU A 99 5.20 15.13 -5.12
CA LEU A 99 6.20 15.86 -5.90
C LEU A 99 5.76 16.07 -7.35
N LEU A 100 5.20 15.04 -7.99
CA LEU A 100 4.65 15.14 -9.34
C LEU A 100 3.47 16.12 -9.39
N ASN A 101 2.54 16.03 -8.45
CA ASN A 101 1.38 16.91 -8.37
C ASN A 101 1.76 18.37 -8.06
N GLN A 102 2.78 18.60 -7.24
CA GLN A 102 3.29 19.94 -6.95
C GLN A 102 3.83 20.63 -8.21
N ASN A 103 4.61 19.90 -9.02
CA ASN A 103 5.16 20.48 -10.26
C ASN A 103 4.03 20.86 -11.24
N VAL A 104 3.06 19.97 -11.43
CA VAL A 104 1.86 20.20 -12.27
C VAL A 104 1.05 21.41 -11.77
N SER A 105 0.81 21.51 -10.46
CA SER A 105 0.11 22.65 -9.86
C SER A 105 0.83 23.99 -10.10
N SER A 106 2.18 23.97 -10.02
CA SER A 106 3.00 25.16 -10.29
C SER A 106 2.91 25.60 -11.76
N GLU A 107 2.91 24.65 -12.70
CA GLU A 107 2.77 24.90 -14.13
C GLU A 107 1.39 25.44 -14.48
N ILE A 108 0.32 24.85 -13.90
CA ILE A 108 -1.04 25.35 -14.04
C ILE A 108 -1.15 26.79 -13.52
N THR A 109 -0.51 27.11 -12.40
CA THR A 109 -0.52 28.46 -11.83
C THR A 109 0.19 29.47 -12.75
N LYS A 110 1.34 29.10 -13.33
CA LYS A 110 2.07 29.91 -14.32
C LYS A 110 1.26 30.11 -15.61
N LEU A 111 0.58 29.07 -16.07
CA LEU A 111 -0.29 29.12 -17.25
C LEU A 111 -1.48 30.05 -17.00
N LYS A 112 -2.14 29.92 -15.84
CA LYS A 112 -3.23 30.81 -15.42
C LYS A 112 -2.78 32.28 -15.41
N ALA A 113 -1.62 32.58 -14.82
CA ALA A 113 -1.08 33.94 -14.82
C ALA A 113 -0.84 34.49 -16.24
N SER A 114 -0.35 33.64 -17.14
CA SER A 114 -0.15 33.99 -18.55
C SER A 114 -1.48 34.26 -19.27
N ILE A 115 -2.50 33.44 -19.03
CA ILE A 115 -3.85 33.62 -19.59
C ILE A 115 -4.46 34.95 -19.13
N THR A 116 -4.35 35.28 -17.85
CA THR A 116 -4.91 36.52 -17.29
C THR A 116 -4.19 37.76 -17.82
N ARG A 117 -2.88 37.66 -18.06
CA ARG A 117 -2.12 38.73 -18.71
C ARG A 117 -2.52 38.93 -20.16
N LEU A 118 -2.81 37.84 -20.88
CA LEU A 118 -3.28 37.88 -22.26
C LEU A 118 -4.67 38.50 -22.35
N ASP A 119 -5.58 38.09 -21.46
CA ASP A 119 -6.91 38.67 -21.30
C ASP A 119 -6.86 40.18 -21.08
N LYS A 120 -6.03 40.64 -20.12
CA LYS A 120 -5.85 42.08 -19.86
C LYS A 120 -5.31 42.85 -21.07
N LYS A 121 -4.37 42.27 -21.82
CA LYS A 121 -3.86 42.86 -23.07
C LYS A 121 -4.96 42.93 -24.13
N MET A 122 -5.78 41.90 -24.25
CA MET A 122 -6.90 41.85 -25.18
C MET A 122 -7.96 42.90 -24.84
N SER A 123 -8.32 43.05 -23.56
CA SER A 123 -9.23 44.12 -23.12
C SER A 123 -8.65 45.52 -23.39
N GLN A 124 -7.34 45.70 -23.23
CA GLN A 124 -6.69 46.97 -23.50
C GLN A 124 -6.70 47.31 -25.01
N ILE A 125 -6.48 46.31 -25.87
CA ILE A 125 -6.61 46.45 -27.33
C ILE A 125 -8.05 46.81 -27.70
N LEU A 126 -9.04 46.07 -27.18
CA LEU A 126 -10.46 46.36 -27.41
C LEU A 126 -10.81 47.78 -26.96
N LYS A 127 -10.33 48.21 -25.79
CA LYS A 127 -10.57 49.58 -25.29
C LYS A 127 -9.97 50.64 -26.21
N ILE A 128 -8.75 50.44 -26.73
CA ILE A 128 -8.13 51.38 -27.67
C ILE A 128 -8.92 51.45 -28.97
N LEU A 129 -9.34 50.31 -29.51
CA LEU A 129 -10.19 50.24 -30.70
C LEU A 129 -11.55 50.93 -30.50
N THR A 130 -12.19 50.76 -29.33
CA THR A 130 -13.45 51.45 -29.00
C THR A 130 -13.25 52.95 -28.78
N ASN A 131 -12.13 53.38 -28.17
CA ASN A 131 -11.80 54.80 -27.98
C ASN A 131 -11.42 55.51 -29.29
N GLU A 132 -10.86 54.81 -30.28
CA GLU A 132 -10.66 55.34 -31.64
C GLU A 132 -11.98 55.60 -32.36
N GLU A 133 -13.02 54.78 -32.13
CA GLU A 133 -14.36 55.06 -32.68
C GLU A 133 -15.01 56.30 -32.05
N GLU A 134 -14.86 56.52 -30.74
CA GLU A 134 -15.41 57.71 -30.06
C GLU A 134 -14.69 59.04 -30.41
N SER A 135 -13.42 59.00 -30.84
CA SER A 135 -12.71 60.21 -31.31
C SER A 135 -13.11 60.67 -32.71
N SER A 136 -13.94 59.88 -33.43
CA SER A 136 -14.43 60.23 -34.78
C SER A 136 -15.79 60.97 -34.77
N SER A 137 -16.43 61.14 -33.60
CA SER A 137 -17.76 61.77 -33.46
C SER A 137 -17.69 63.14 -32.77
N ASN A 138 -17.04 64.12 -33.40
CA ASN A 138 -17.41 65.53 -33.22
C ASN A 138 -16.90 66.36 -34.41
N ALA A 139 -17.71 66.41 -35.47
CA ALA A 139 -17.57 67.36 -36.58
C ALA A 139 -18.08 68.76 -36.16
N PRO A 140 -17.72 69.83 -36.89
CA PRO A 140 -18.62 70.20 -37.99
C PRO A 140 -17.92 70.71 -39.27
N SER A 141 -18.43 70.26 -40.42
CA SER A 141 -18.33 70.96 -41.72
C SER A 141 -19.27 72.18 -41.74
N PRO A 142 -19.02 73.21 -42.58
CA PRO A 142 -19.51 73.16 -43.96
C PRO A 142 -18.56 73.74 -45.02
N SER A 143 -18.79 73.26 -46.25
CA SER A 143 -18.13 73.58 -47.52
C SER A 143 -18.11 75.05 -47.93
N SER A 144 -17.08 75.48 -48.69
CA SER A 144 -17.22 75.81 -50.13
C SER A 144 -15.89 76.28 -50.78
N GLU A 145 -15.71 75.86 -52.04
CA GLU A 145 -14.90 76.39 -53.14
C GLU A 145 -14.03 77.66 -52.96
N GLN A 146 -12.83 77.67 -53.57
CA GLN A 146 -12.54 78.48 -54.77
C GLN A 146 -11.15 78.23 -55.40
N LYS A 147 -11.12 78.03 -56.73
CA LYS A 147 -9.98 78.14 -57.67
C LYS A 147 -9.79 79.64 -58.07
N PRO A 148 -8.67 80.06 -58.69
CA PRO A 148 -8.14 81.43 -58.65
C PRO A 148 -8.68 82.38 -59.74
N GLU A 149 -8.74 83.68 -59.43
CA GLU A 149 -8.66 84.81 -60.39
C GLU A 149 -7.96 86.00 -59.70
N GLN A 150 -6.75 86.35 -60.15
CA GLN A 150 -6.40 87.43 -61.09
C GLN A 150 -6.06 88.77 -60.40
N GLN A 151 -4.75 89.02 -60.31
CA GLN A 151 -4.09 90.32 -60.41
C GLN A 151 -3.41 90.33 -61.78
N GLU A 152 -3.26 91.39 -62.55
CA GLU A 152 -3.72 92.79 -62.50
C GLU A 152 -3.51 93.30 -63.93
N GLN A 153 -4.26 94.31 -64.33
CA GLN A 153 -4.14 94.93 -65.64
C GLN A 153 -2.79 95.64 -65.82
N GLN A 154 -2.51 95.93 -67.10
CA GLN A 154 -1.65 97.02 -67.61
C GLN A 154 -0.14 96.74 -67.62
N GLU A 155 0.61 96.99 -68.71
CA GLU A 155 0.30 97.59 -70.00
C GLU A 155 1.59 97.54 -70.83
N GLN A 156 1.49 97.13 -72.10
CA GLN A 156 2.40 97.46 -73.23
C GLN A 156 3.87 97.00 -73.09
N GLN A 157 4.65 96.60 -74.09
CA GLN A 157 4.74 96.54 -75.55
C GLN A 157 6.02 95.66 -75.70
N GLU A 158 6.26 94.74 -76.61
CA GLU A 158 6.20 94.78 -78.06
C GLU A 158 6.87 93.47 -78.55
N HIS A 159 6.53 93.06 -79.77
CA HIS A 159 7.43 92.34 -80.68
C HIS A 159 7.75 90.83 -80.49
N LYS A 160 6.81 90.01 -80.99
CA LYS A 160 6.92 89.08 -82.17
C LYS A 160 8.28 89.02 -82.93
N PRO A 161 8.46 88.06 -83.86
CA PRO A 161 8.51 86.57 -83.88
C PRO A 161 9.99 86.11 -84.03
N GLU A 162 10.42 84.85 -84.22
CA GLU A 162 9.99 83.69 -85.03
C GLU A 162 10.24 82.36 -84.32
#